data_AF-H1Y5X3-F1
#
_entry.id   AF-H1Y5X3-F1
#
_cell.length_a   1.000
_cell.length_b   1.000
_cell.length_c   1.000
_cell.angle_alpha   90.00
_cell.angle_beta   90.00
_cell.angle_gamma   90.00
#
_symmetry.space_group_name_H-M   'P 1'
#
loop_
_entity.id
_entity.type
_entity.pdbx_description
1 polymer ?
#
loop_
_entity_poly.entity_id
_entity_poly.type
_entity_poly.pdbx_seq_one_letter_code
_entity_poly.pdbx_strand_id
1 'polypeptide(L)' 'MGNKSQQSFERIEKAKERFQHLSSERTASRLLNFSRSNDIAVAYKQILKERGIDDYLIYIDSLKNS' A
#
# COMPACT_ATOMS: atom_id res chain seq x y z
N MET A 1 25.73 -9.72 -0.04
CA MET A 1 24.33 -10.08 -0.39
C MET A 1 23.32 -9.12 0.28
N GLY A 2 23.40 -7.81 0.01
CA GLY A 2 22.61 -6.78 0.73
C GLY A 2 21.59 -5.98 -0.10
N ASN A 3 21.45 -6.23 -1.41
CA ASN A 3 20.78 -5.28 -2.31
C ASN A 3 19.25 -5.43 -2.44
N LYS A 4 18.65 -6.56 -2.07
CA LYS A 4 17.23 -6.82 -2.36
C LYS A 4 16.28 -6.03 -1.44
N SER A 5 16.64 -5.84 -0.18
CA SER A 5 15.83 -5.09 0.79
C SER A 5 15.87 -3.58 0.53
N GLN A 6 17.05 -3.03 0.27
CA GLN A 6 17.22 -1.62 -0.11
C GLN A 6 16.45 -1.27 -1.39
N GLN A 7 16.51 -2.13 -2.41
CA GLN A 7 15.74 -1.93 -3.64
C GLN A 7 14.23 -2.00 -3.44
N SER A 8 13.72 -2.87 -2.55
CA SER A 8 12.28 -2.89 -2.22
C SER A 8 11.87 -1.60 -1.50
N PHE A 9 12.67 -1.13 -0.54
CA PHE A 9 12.40 0.11 0.18
C PHE A 9 12.33 1.31 -0.78
N GLU A 10 13.29 1.48 -1.68
CA GLU A 10 13.28 2.56 -2.68
C GLU A 10 12.07 2.48 -3.63
N ARG A 11 11.62 1.28 -3.99
CA ARG A 11 10.43 1.11 -4.83
C ARG A 11 9.14 1.47 -4.08
N ILE A 12 9.07 1.15 -2.79
CA ILE A 12 7.94 1.52 -1.93
C ILE A 12 7.86 3.04 -1.77
N GLU A 13 8.96 3.71 -1.44
CA GLU A 13 9.02 5.18 -1.35
C GLU A 13 8.69 5.83 -2.70
N LYS A 14 9.29 5.31 -3.78
CA LYS A 14 8.90 5.49 -5.20
C LYS A 14 7.39 5.61 -5.41
N ALA A 15 6.71 4.55 -4.99
CA ALA A 15 5.27 4.42 -5.15
C ALA A 15 4.50 5.37 -4.22
N LYS A 16 4.97 5.59 -2.99
CA LYS A 16 4.33 6.54 -2.06
C LYS A 16 4.33 7.95 -2.62
N GLU A 17 5.48 8.46 -3.06
CA GLU A 17 5.59 9.78 -3.67
C GLU A 17 4.66 9.92 -4.88
N ARG A 18 4.60 8.87 -5.71
CA ARG A 18 3.75 8.84 -6.89
C ARG A 18 2.27 8.82 -6.55
N PHE A 19 1.85 8.26 -5.42
CA PHE A 19 0.43 8.01 -5.14
C PHE A 19 -0.15 8.78 -3.95
N GLN A 20 0.67 9.49 -3.18
CA GLN A 20 0.24 10.29 -2.02
C GLN A 20 -0.81 11.36 -2.37
N HIS A 21 -0.92 11.76 -3.64
CA HIS A 21 -1.92 12.72 -4.10
C HIS A 21 -3.31 12.09 -4.32
N LEU A 22 -3.42 10.76 -4.36
CA LEU A 22 -4.70 10.09 -4.56
C LEU A 22 -5.60 10.25 -3.33
N SER A 23 -6.92 10.33 -3.54
CA SER A 23 -7.87 10.26 -2.42
C SER A 23 -7.78 8.92 -1.69
N SER A 24 -8.21 8.90 -0.43
CA SER A 24 -8.18 7.67 0.37
C SER A 24 -9.05 6.57 -0.22
N GLU A 25 -10.23 6.92 -0.73
CA GLU A 25 -11.12 6.00 -1.44
C GLU A 25 -10.45 5.38 -2.67
N ARG A 26 -9.79 6.20 -3.50
CA ARG A 26 -9.10 5.71 -4.70
C ARG A 26 -7.89 4.85 -4.35
N THR A 27 -7.19 5.19 -3.28
CA THR A 27 -6.07 4.41 -2.74
C THR A 27 -6.52 3.04 -2.26
N ALA A 28 -7.61 3.00 -1.48
CA ALA A 28 -8.26 1.79 -0.99
C ALA A 28 -8.78 0.90 -2.13
N SER A 29 -9.51 1.47 -3.08
CA SER A 29 -10.02 0.74 -4.25
C SER A 29 -8.90 0.12 -5.07
N ARG A 30 -7.79 0.86 -5.28
CA ARG A 30 -6.62 0.30 -5.97
C ARG A 30 -5.95 -0.80 -5.17
N LEU A 31 -5.81 -0.65 -3.85
CA LEU A 31 -5.23 -1.67 -2.98
C LEU A 31 -5.95 -3.02 -3.09
N LEU A 32 -7.26 -3.04 -3.34
CA LEU A 32 -8.01 -4.28 -3.60
C LEU A 32 -7.46 -5.08 -4.80
N ASN A 33 -6.94 -4.39 -5.81
CA ASN A 33 -6.48 -4.99 -7.06
C ASN A 33 -5.02 -5.50 -7.03
N PHE A 34 -4.24 -5.20 -5.99
CA PHE A 34 -2.84 -5.63 -5.87
C PHE A 34 -2.67 -6.79 -4.90
N SER A 35 -1.72 -7.69 -5.15
CA SER A 35 -1.32 -8.72 -4.20
C SER A 35 -0.65 -8.10 -2.96
N ARG A 36 -0.80 -8.74 -1.79
CA ARG A 36 -0.30 -8.22 -0.49
C ARG A 36 1.21 -7.98 -0.47
N SER A 37 1.98 -8.75 -1.25
CA SER A 37 3.44 -8.70 -1.34
C SER A 37 3.99 -7.74 -2.41
N ASN A 38 3.12 -7.01 -3.11
CA ASN A 38 3.55 -6.03 -4.09
C ASN A 38 4.01 -4.73 -3.38
N ASP A 39 5.18 -4.20 -3.76
CA ASP A 39 5.71 -2.94 -3.24
C ASP A 39 4.68 -1.78 -3.37
N ILE A 40 3.84 -1.79 -4.42
CA ILE A 40 2.74 -0.83 -4.60
C ILE A 40 1.64 -1.00 -3.56
N ALA A 41 1.28 -2.25 -3.23
CA ALA A 41 0.28 -2.54 -2.19
C ALA A 41 0.79 -2.07 -0.82
N VAL A 42 2.07 -2.29 -0.53
CA VAL A 42 2.71 -1.79 0.68
C VAL A 42 2.66 -0.27 0.74
N ALA A 43 2.99 0.42 -0.36
CA ALA A 43 2.89 1.88 -0.45
C ALA A 43 1.46 2.39 -0.19
N TYR A 44 0.44 1.77 -0.78
CA TYR A 44 -0.95 2.15 -0.51
C TYR A 44 -1.37 1.91 0.95
N LYS A 45 -0.94 0.80 1.56
CA LYS A 45 -1.18 0.54 2.98
C LYS A 45 -0.54 1.62 3.86
N GLN A 46 0.69 2.04 3.56
CA GLN A 46 1.37 3.10 4.30
C GLN A 46 0.66 4.45 4.14
N ILE A 47 0.27 4.84 2.92
CA ILE A 47 -0.48 6.08 2.67
C ILE A 47 -1.78 6.11 3.49
N LEU A 48 -2.54 5.01 3.52
CA LEU A 48 -3.79 4.94 4.29
C LEU A 48 -3.54 5.01 5.79
N LYS A 49 -2.48 4.36 6.28
CA LYS A 49 -2.08 4.41 7.69
C LYS A 49 -1.66 5.82 8.13
N GLU A 50 -0.86 6.52 7.33
CA GLU A 50 -0.44 7.91 7.59
C GLU A 50 -1.63 8.88 7.66
N ARG A 51 -2.76 8.51 7.05
CA ARG A 51 -4.02 9.28 7.08
C ARG A 51 -4.97 8.86 8.20
N GLY A 52 -4.62 7.88 9.03
CA GLY A 52 -5.49 7.34 10.08
C GLY A 52 -6.67 6.53 9.55
N ILE A 53 -6.51 5.86 8.40
CA ILE A 53 -7.54 5.02 7.76
C ILE A 53 -7.11 3.54 7.82
N ASP A 54 -6.39 3.18 8.88
CA ASP A 54 -5.89 1.83 9.14
C ASP A 54 -7.00 0.84 9.51
N ASP A 55 -8.09 1.30 10.12
CA ASP A 55 -9.30 0.49 10.34
C ASP A 55 -9.84 -0.09 9.01
N TYR A 56 -9.74 0.68 7.93
CA TYR A 56 -10.15 0.25 6.60
C TYR A 56 -9.22 -0.85 6.03
N LEU A 57 -7.96 -0.93 6.49
CA LEU A 57 -7.04 -1.99 6.08
C LEU A 57 -7.49 -3.36 6.62
N ILE A 58 -8.07 -3.39 7.82
CA ILE A 58 -8.65 -4.61 8.43
C ILE A 58 -9.82 -5.10 7.56
N TYR A 59 -10.69 -4.17 7.13
CA TYR A 59 -11.80 -4.49 6.24
C TYR A 59 -11.32 -5.01 4.88
N ILE A 60 -10.37 -4.34 4.21
CA ILE A 60 -9.76 -4.82 2.96
C ILE A 60 -9.17 -6.23 3.13
N ASP A 61 -8.47 -6.47 4.24
CA ASP A 61 -7.85 -7.77 4.47
C ASP A 61 -8.88 -8.88 4.75
N SER A 62 -10.05 -8.56 5.32
CA SER A 62 -11.18 -9.51 5.40
C SER A 62 -11.75 -9.88 4.03
N LEU A 63 -11.91 -8.91 3.12
CA LEU A 63 -12.46 -9.15 1.77
C LEU A 63 -11.59 -10.06 0.90
N LYS A 64 -10.27 -10.08 1.12
CA LYS A 64 -9.33 -10.92 0.35
C LYS A 64 -9.17 -12.34 0.89
N ASN A 65 -9.68 -12.63 2.08
CA ASN A 65 -9.57 -13.94 2.73
C ASN A 65 -10.91 -14.70 2.78
N SER A 66 -12.01 -14.09 2.30
CA SER A 66 -13.30 -14.74 2.04
C SER A 66 -13.34 -15.29 0.62
#